data_AF-A0A3M1S003-F1
#
_entry.id   AF-A0A3M1S003-F1
#
_cell.length_a   1.000
_cell.length_b   1.000
_cell.length_c   1.000
_cell.angle_alpha   90.00
_cell.angle_beta   90.00
_cell.angle_gamma   90.00
#
_symmetry.space_group_name_H-M   'P 1'
#
loop_
_entity.id
_entity.type
_entity.pdbx_description
1 polymer ?
#
loop_
_entity_poly.entity_id
_entity_poly.type
_entity_poly.pdbx_seq_one_letter_code
_entity_poly.pdbx_strand_id
1 'polypeptide(L)' 'IGTVEAGKALVGATGVPAEAAEKVAHAALVCAEKLVKAGKKAEALAIYKKLAAQNLPKHVKLAATRGMLTSAAN' A
#
# COMPACT_ATOMS: atom_id res chain seq x y z
N ILE A 1 2.32 0.54 12.92
CA ILE A 1 1.96 0.58 11.48
C ILE A 1 0.46 0.78 11.30
N GLY A 2 0.04 1.60 10.33
CA GLY A 2 -1.37 1.95 10.14
C GLY A 2 -1.71 3.44 10.13
N THR A 3 -0.72 4.32 10.09
CA THR A 3 -0.92 5.77 9.95
C THR A 3 -0.57 6.21 8.52
N VAL A 4 -0.95 7.43 8.17
CA VAL A 4 -0.66 8.01 6.84
C VAL A 4 0.85 8.12 6.64
N GLU A 5 1.57 8.53 7.68
CA GLU A 5 3.01 8.74 7.70
C GLU A 5 3.75 7.41 7.50
N ALA A 6 3.33 6.36 8.22
CA ALA A 6 3.89 5.03 8.06
C ALA A 6 3.65 4.48 6.65
N GLY A 7 2.44 4.63 6.11
CA GLY A 7 2.12 4.21 4.74
C GLY A 7 2.98 4.94 3.69
N LYS A 8 3.16 6.25 3.85
CA LYS A 8 4.03 7.08 2.99
C LYS A 8 5.50 6.68 3.08
N ALA A 9 6.01 6.43 4.29
CA ALA A 9 7.38 6.00 4.51
C ALA A 9 7.67 4.64 3.85
N LEU A 10 6.73 3.69 3.95
CA LEU A 10 6.88 2.36 3.36
C LEU A 10 6.87 2.39 1.83
N VAL A 11 5.98 3.17 1.20
CA VAL A 11 5.96 3.30 -0.28
C VAL A 11 7.07 4.21 -0.83
N GLY A 12 7.70 5.02 0.03
CA GLY A 12 8.83 5.87 -0.30
C GLY A 12 10.19 5.25 0.00
N ALA A 13 10.23 4.05 0.59
CA ALA A 13 11.46 3.37 0.93
C ALA A 13 12.23 3.00 -0.35
N THR A 14 13.47 3.47 -0.44
CA THR A 14 14.42 3.16 -1.53
C THR A 14 15.56 2.31 -0.97
N GLY A 15 16.26 1.56 -1.83
CA GLY A 15 17.37 0.70 -1.40
C GLY A 15 16.94 -0.50 -0.53
N VAL A 16 15.65 -0.87 -0.57
CA VAL A 16 15.15 -2.05 0.15
C VAL A 16 15.74 -3.31 -0.48
N PRO A 17 16.40 -4.19 0.30
CA PRO A 17 16.88 -5.46 -0.24
C PRO A 17 15.71 -6.28 -0.76
N ALA A 18 15.92 -7.04 -1.85
CA ALA A 18 14.85 -7.79 -2.51
C ALA A 18 14.06 -8.70 -1.55
N GLU A 19 14.76 -9.25 -0.56
CA GLU A 19 14.23 -10.11 0.51
C GLU A 19 13.25 -9.39 1.46
N ALA A 20 13.38 -8.07 1.59
CA ALA A 20 12.55 -7.21 2.41
C ALA A 20 11.49 -6.45 1.58
N ALA A 21 11.63 -6.37 0.26
CA ALA A 21 10.72 -5.64 -0.61
C ALA A 21 9.28 -6.14 -0.50
N GLU A 22 9.08 -7.47 -0.44
CA GLU A 22 7.77 -8.07 -0.24
C GLU A 22 7.17 -7.72 1.13
N LYS A 23 7.99 -7.75 2.19
CA LYS A 23 7.55 -7.42 3.56
C LYS A 23 7.18 -5.94 3.70
N VAL A 24 7.96 -5.05 3.08
CA VAL A 24 7.69 -3.61 3.04
C VAL A 24 6.38 -3.33 2.28
N ALA A 25 6.18 -4.00 1.15
CA ALA A 25 4.96 -3.84 0.37
C ALA A 25 3.73 -4.40 1.10
N HIS A 26 3.85 -5.55 1.77
CA HIS A 26 2.78 -6.09 2.62
C HIS A 26 2.44 -5.14 3.77
N ALA A 27 3.45 -4.58 4.45
CA ALA A 27 3.23 -3.58 5.50
C ALA A 27 2.54 -2.31 4.96
N ALA A 28 2.86 -1.89 3.74
CA ALA A 28 2.20 -0.75 3.09
C ALA A 28 0.73 -1.04 2.76
N LEU A 29 0.41 -2.26 2.30
CA LEU A 29 -0.98 -2.72 2.11
C LEU A 29 -1.78 -2.67 3.42
N VAL A 30 -1.22 -3.22 4.50
CA VAL A 30 -1.85 -3.17 5.84
C VAL A 30 -2.10 -1.73 6.29
N CYS A 31 -1.18 -0.80 5.99
CA CYS A 31 -1.39 0.61 6.28
C CYS A 31 -2.55 1.18 5.48
N ALA A 32 -2.62 0.89 4.17
CA ALA A 32 -3.72 1.35 3.33
C ALA A 32 -5.08 0.80 3.80
N GLU A 33 -5.18 -0.49 4.15
CA GLU A 33 -6.41 -1.09 4.68
C GLU A 33 -6.90 -0.42 5.97
N LYS A 34 -5.98 -0.10 6.89
CA LYS A 34 -6.31 0.63 8.12
C LYS A 34 -6.80 2.04 7.84
N LEU A 35 -6.21 2.72 6.84
CA LEU A 35 -6.64 4.05 6.44
C LEU A 35 -8.05 4.03 5.83
N VAL A 36 -8.38 3.01 5.02
CA VAL A 36 -9.76 2.82 4.53
C VAL A 36 -10.73 2.66 5.70
N LYS A 37 -10.41 1.82 6.68
CA LYS A 37 -11.23 1.63 7.90
C LYS A 37 -11.36 2.91 8.73
N ALA A 38 -10.36 3.78 8.69
CA ALA A 38 -10.37 5.09 9.34
C ALA A 38 -11.05 6.20 8.52
N GLY A 39 -11.67 5.87 7.37
CA GLY A 39 -12.31 6.84 6.47
C GLY A 39 -11.34 7.66 5.60
N LYS A 40 -10.03 7.44 5.74
CA LYS A 40 -8.96 8.14 5.00
C LYS A 40 -8.70 7.51 3.63
N LYS A 41 -9.76 7.44 2.82
CA LYS A 41 -9.76 6.74 1.52
C LYS A 41 -8.82 7.39 0.51
N ALA A 42 -8.66 8.71 0.52
CA ALA A 42 -7.76 9.42 -0.40
C ALA A 42 -6.29 9.04 -0.15
N GLU A 43 -5.88 8.97 1.11
CA GLU A 43 -4.53 8.56 1.51
C GLU A 43 -4.30 7.07 1.25
N ALA A 44 -5.31 6.23 1.49
CA ALA A 44 -5.25 4.81 1.13
C ALA A 44 -5.06 4.60 -0.37
N LEU A 45 -5.82 5.31 -1.20
CA LEU A 45 -5.70 5.26 -2.67
C LEU A 45 -4.32 5.70 -3.15
N ALA A 46 -3.73 6.72 -2.53
CA ALA A 46 -2.37 7.16 -2.87
C ALA A 46 -1.32 6.08 -2.61
N ILE A 47 -1.47 5.32 -1.50
CA ILE A 47 -0.58 4.20 -1.18
C ILE A 47 -0.77 3.05 -2.18
N TYR A 48 -2.01 2.64 -2.45
CA TYR A 48 -2.28 1.56 -3.39
C TYR A 48 -1.80 1.88 -4.81
N LYS A 49 -2.00 3.12 -5.29
CA LYS A 49 -1.50 3.56 -6.61
C LYS A 49 0.02 3.45 -6.70
N LYS A 50 0.74 3.87 -5.65
CA LYS A 50 2.20 3.75 -5.60
C LYS A 50 2.64 2.28 -5.62
N LEU A 51 2.00 1.40 -4.86
CA LEU A 51 2.32 -0.03 -4.86
C LEU A 51 2.05 -0.69 -6.21
N ALA A 52 0.95 -0.34 -6.87
CA ALA A 52 0.62 -0.87 -8.19
C ALA A 52 1.64 -0.43 -9.27
N ALA A 53 2.20 0.77 -9.13
CA ALA A 53 3.21 1.32 -10.04
C ALA A 53 4.63 0.78 -9.82
N GLN A 54 4.95 0.26 -8.63
CA GLN A 54 6.26 -0.31 -8.34
C GLN A 54 6.47 -1.65 -9.04
N ASN A 55 7.73 -2.05 -9.27
CA ASN A 55 8.06 -3.38 -9.81
C ASN A 55 7.99 -4.46 -8.72
N LEU A 56 6.81 -4.61 -8.12
CA LEU A 56 6.53 -5.59 -7.08
C LEU A 56 6.00 -6.92 -7.68
N PRO A 57 6.10 -8.02 -6.92
CA PRO A 57 5.50 -9.30 -7.30
C PRO A 57 4.02 -9.20 -7.66
N LYS A 58 3.56 -10.07 -8.57
CA LYS A 58 2.19 -10.04 -9.12
C LYS A 58 1.10 -10.08 -8.04
N HIS A 59 1.28 -10.87 -6.99
CA HIS A 59 0.32 -10.98 -5.89
C HIS A 59 0.14 -9.68 -5.11
N VAL A 60 1.23 -8.92 -4.92
CA VAL A 60 1.20 -7.63 -4.23
C VAL A 60 0.48 -6.57 -5.08
N LYS A 61 0.74 -6.54 -6.39
CA LYS A 61 0.02 -5.67 -7.33
C LYS A 61 -1.47 -5.99 -7.35
N LEU A 62 -1.84 -7.27 -7.37
CA LEU A 62 -3.24 -7.69 -7.33
C LEU A 62 -3.93 -7.23 -6.04
N ALA A 63 -3.28 -7.39 -4.88
CA ALA A 63 -3.80 -6.92 -3.61
C ALA A 63 -3.98 -5.38 -3.58
N ALA A 64 -3.01 -4.63 -4.12
CA ALA A 64 -3.11 -3.18 -4.25
C ALA A 64 -4.29 -2.77 -5.15
N THR A 65 -4.46 -3.41 -6.30
CA THR A 65 -5.58 -3.16 -7.21
C THR A 65 -6.94 -3.47 -6.57
N ARG A 66 -7.06 -4.60 -5.88
CA ARG A 66 -8.27 -4.93 -5.11
C ARG A 66 -8.55 -3.89 -4.02
N GLY A 67 -7.50 -3.44 -3.32
CA GLY A 67 -7.57 -2.35 -2.35
C GLY A 67 -8.10 -1.04 -2.97
N MET A 68 -7.64 -0.67 -4.16
CA MET A 68 -8.15 0.52 -4.88
C MET A 68 -9.65 0.41 -5.18
N LEU A 69 -10.09 -0.72 -5.75
CA LEU A 69 -11.49 -0.93 -6.13
C LEU A 69 -12.41 -0.90 -4.91
N THR A 70 -12.02 -1.59 -3.83
CA THR A 70 -12.79 -1.60 -2.58
C THR A 70 -12.83 -0.25 -1.87
N SER A 71 -11.77 0.56 -2.01
CA SER A 71 -11.72 1.92 -1.48
C SER A 71 -12.56 2.92 -2.29
N ALA A 72 -12.79 2.62 -3.58
CA ALA A 72 -13.57 3.47 -4.49
C ALA A 72 -15.07 3.12 -4.52
N ALA A 73 -15.43 1.88 -4.17
CA ALA A 73 -16.82 1.39 -4.22
C ALA A 73 -17.62 1.58 -2.91
N ASN A 74 -16.96 1.96 -1.81
CA ASN A 74 -17.60 2.22 -0.50
C ASN A 74 -17.51 3.70 -0.14
#